data_AF-M2XU45-F1
#
_entry.id   AF-M2XU45-F1
#
_cell.length_a   1.000
_cell.length_b   1.000
_cell.length_c   1.000
_cell.angle_alpha   90.00
_cell.angle_beta   90.00
_cell.angle_gamma   90.00
#
_symmetry.space_group_name_H-M   'P 1'
#
loop_
_entity.id
_entity.type
_entity.pdbx_description
1 polymer ?
#
loop_
_entity_poly.entity_id
_entity_poly.type
_entity_poly.pdbx_seq_one_letter_code
_entity_poly.pdbx_strand_id
1 'polypeptide(L)'
;VARGTVGAGVGARAGTLKGGIGTASLVLTDGPAAGVTVAALVVANPVGAVFDPETGLPWGLGPTRAAQLGLVAPAATEIAAANALAPKGTALNTTIGVVATDADLTAAACRRVAVAGHDGLARAVRPAHSPLDGDTLFALATGTATVPAPARPIPDAFAPELPVLAAVCEVAAEVVQRAVVDAVLHATAVAGIPAYRDLFPSAFATGTTTSR
;
A
#
# COMPACT_ATOMS: atom_id res chain seq x y z
N VAL A 1 5.22 7.53 11.78
CA VAL A 1 6.38 7.53 10.86
C VAL A 1 6.26 8.74 9.94
N ALA A 2 7.36 9.43 9.59
CA ALA A 2 7.32 10.48 8.56
C ALA A 2 7.01 9.87 7.18
N ARG A 3 6.18 10.55 6.38
CA ARG A 3 5.61 10.04 5.11
C ARG A 3 5.87 11.01 3.96
N GLY A 4 5.66 10.54 2.74
CA GLY A 4 5.76 11.32 1.52
C GLY A 4 7.20 11.48 1.04
N THR A 5 7.59 12.72 0.78
CA THR A 5 8.86 13.05 0.11
C THR A 5 9.99 13.22 1.12
N VAL A 6 10.31 12.14 1.83
CA VAL A 6 11.31 12.11 2.90
C VAL A 6 12.16 10.84 2.79
N GLY A 7 13.41 10.89 3.25
CA GLY A 7 14.33 9.74 3.21
C GLY A 7 14.44 9.11 1.81
N ALA A 8 14.27 7.79 1.72
CA ALA A 8 14.26 7.05 0.45
C ALA A 8 13.14 7.51 -0.51
N GLY A 9 12.09 8.15 -0.01
CA GLY A 9 10.99 8.70 -0.79
C GLY A 9 11.32 10.01 -1.52
N VAL A 10 12.43 10.69 -1.22
CA VAL A 10 12.77 11.99 -1.84
C VAL A 10 12.85 11.87 -3.36
N GLY A 11 13.59 10.88 -3.86
CA GLY A 11 13.76 10.62 -5.30
C GLY A 11 12.70 9.69 -5.91
N ALA A 12 11.77 9.17 -5.12
CA ALA A 12 10.81 8.16 -5.57
C ALA A 12 9.79 8.73 -6.58
N ARG A 13 9.53 8.00 -7.66
CA ARG A 13 8.52 8.34 -8.68
C ARG A 13 7.69 7.10 -9.00
N ALA A 14 6.37 7.22 -8.85
CA ALA A 14 5.39 6.16 -9.05
C ALA A 14 4.64 6.38 -10.37
N GLY A 15 5.09 5.69 -11.43
CA GLY A 15 4.62 5.95 -12.78
C GLY A 15 4.86 7.40 -13.21
N THR A 16 3.81 8.11 -13.58
CA THR A 16 3.88 9.54 -13.96
C THR A 16 3.92 10.48 -12.75
N LEU A 17 3.56 10.00 -11.56
CA LEU A 17 3.43 10.79 -10.34
C LEU A 17 4.67 10.73 -9.46
N LYS A 18 4.81 11.70 -8.58
CA LYS A 18 5.72 11.64 -7.45
C LYS A 18 5.33 10.47 -6.54
N GLY A 19 6.30 9.61 -6.23
CA GLY A 19 6.17 8.55 -5.24
C GLY A 19 6.65 9.02 -3.85
N GLY A 20 6.82 8.10 -2.91
CA GLY A 20 7.25 8.48 -1.57
C GLY A 20 7.34 7.33 -0.59
N ILE A 21 7.48 7.66 0.69
CA ILE A 21 7.33 6.72 1.80
C ILE A 21 5.87 6.73 2.25
N GLY A 22 5.28 5.55 2.39
CA GLY A 22 3.96 5.39 2.98
C GLY A 22 3.94 4.25 3.99
N THR A 23 2.92 4.25 4.83
CA THR A 23 2.74 3.25 5.87
C THR A 23 1.27 3.01 6.16
N ALA A 24 0.94 1.81 6.62
CA ALA A 24 -0.37 1.46 7.11
C ALA A 24 -0.27 0.34 8.13
N SER A 25 -1.27 0.23 9.00
CA SER A 25 -1.38 -0.87 9.96
C SER A 25 -2.82 -1.27 10.18
N LEU A 26 -3.02 -2.52 10.56
CA LEU A 26 -4.28 -3.08 10.98
C LEU A 26 -4.06 -3.97 12.21
N VAL A 27 -4.99 -3.86 13.15
CA VAL A 27 -5.10 -4.79 14.27
C VAL A 27 -6.23 -5.74 13.93
N LEU A 28 -5.96 -7.05 14.00
CA LEU A 28 -6.98 -8.07 13.82
C LEU A 28 -7.83 -8.10 15.10
N THR A 29 -9.11 -7.78 14.99
CA THR A 29 -10.01 -7.69 16.16
C THR A 29 -10.68 -9.01 16.51
N ASP A 30 -10.66 -9.98 15.58
CA ASP A 30 -11.31 -11.28 15.70
C ASP A 30 -10.52 -12.37 14.97
N GLY A 31 -11.03 -13.60 15.06
CA GLY A 31 -10.43 -14.76 14.41
C GLY A 31 -9.18 -15.32 15.12
N PRO A 32 -8.45 -16.23 14.45
CA PRO A 32 -7.33 -16.96 15.06
C PRO A 32 -6.13 -16.07 15.42
N ALA A 33 -6.06 -14.88 14.85
CA ALA A 33 -5.01 -13.90 15.10
C ALA A 33 -5.55 -12.64 15.80
N ALA A 34 -6.67 -12.73 16.51
CA ALA A 34 -7.21 -11.59 17.26
C ALA A 34 -6.16 -11.02 18.22
N GLY A 35 -6.00 -9.69 18.23
CA GLY A 35 -4.99 -8.96 18.99
C GLY A 35 -3.65 -8.76 18.25
N VAL A 36 -3.43 -9.45 17.13
CA VAL A 36 -2.21 -9.28 16.31
C VAL A 36 -2.29 -7.97 15.52
N THR A 37 -1.18 -7.26 15.48
CA THR A 37 -0.94 -6.12 14.60
C THR A 37 -0.14 -6.55 13.38
N VAL A 38 -0.55 -6.08 12.21
CA VAL A 38 0.22 -6.19 10.97
C VAL A 38 0.35 -4.78 10.38
N ALA A 39 1.57 -4.39 10.03
CA ALA A 39 1.89 -3.08 9.50
C ALA A 39 2.79 -3.19 8.28
N ALA A 40 2.72 -2.21 7.40
CA ALA A 40 3.64 -2.08 6.27
C ALA A 40 4.27 -0.68 6.25
N LEU A 41 5.51 -0.61 5.77
CA LEU A 41 6.18 0.62 5.37
C LEU A 41 6.79 0.38 3.99
N VAL A 42 6.45 1.24 3.03
CA VAL A 42 6.79 1.05 1.62
C VAL A 42 7.33 2.35 1.03
N VAL A 43 8.42 2.24 0.26
CA VAL A 43 8.91 3.26 -0.64
C VAL A 43 8.33 2.97 -2.02
N ALA A 44 7.33 3.74 -2.44
CA ALA A 44 6.66 3.57 -3.72
C ALA A 44 7.45 4.26 -4.85
N ASN A 45 8.19 3.47 -5.62
CA ASN A 45 8.85 3.91 -6.85
C ASN A 45 8.65 2.89 -8.01
N PRO A 46 7.40 2.49 -8.32
CA PRO A 46 7.13 1.55 -9.41
C PRO A 46 7.27 2.19 -10.80
N VAL A 47 7.54 1.37 -11.82
CA VAL A 47 7.26 1.71 -13.23
C VAL A 47 5.78 1.96 -13.45
N GLY A 48 4.94 1.07 -12.90
CA GLY A 48 3.50 1.03 -13.14
C GLY A 48 2.74 2.26 -12.65
N ALA A 49 1.56 2.46 -13.20
CA ALA A 49 0.61 3.47 -12.74
C ALA A 49 0.05 3.10 -11.36
N VAL A 50 -0.20 4.13 -10.55
CA VAL A 50 -0.73 4.02 -9.18
C VAL A 50 -2.15 4.57 -9.02
N PHE A 51 -2.74 5.05 -10.12
CA PHE A 51 -4.13 5.48 -10.19
C PHE A 51 -4.80 4.82 -11.38
N ASP A 52 -6.11 4.69 -11.26
CA ASP A 52 -7.00 4.20 -12.30
C ASP A 52 -7.23 5.28 -13.37
N PRO A 53 -6.87 5.06 -14.64
CA PRO A 53 -7.04 6.05 -15.69
C PRO A 53 -8.52 6.34 -16.02
N GLU A 54 -9.46 5.48 -15.60
CA GLU A 54 -10.89 5.70 -15.81
C GLU A 54 -11.49 6.57 -14.70
N THR A 55 -11.09 6.33 -13.45
CA THR A 55 -11.69 6.99 -12.28
C THR A 55 -10.82 8.08 -11.66
N GLY A 56 -9.53 8.14 -11.98
CA GLY A 56 -8.52 9.01 -11.36
C GLY A 56 -8.17 8.66 -9.91
N LEU A 57 -8.86 7.70 -9.29
CA LEU A 57 -8.59 7.28 -7.91
C LEU A 57 -7.38 6.32 -7.85
N PRO A 58 -6.64 6.28 -6.74
CA PRO A 58 -5.60 5.28 -6.53
C PRO A 58 -6.13 3.85 -6.71
N TRP A 59 -5.32 2.97 -7.31
CA TRP A 59 -5.75 1.59 -7.57
C TRP A 59 -6.16 0.84 -6.30
N GLY A 60 -7.25 0.09 -6.43
CA GLY A 60 -7.78 -0.76 -5.36
C GLY A 60 -8.42 0.02 -4.19
N LEU A 61 -8.60 1.33 -4.33
CA LEU A 61 -9.56 2.07 -3.51
C LEU A 61 -10.96 1.90 -4.09
N GLY A 62 -11.77 1.02 -3.47
CA GLY A 62 -13.21 1.04 -3.69
C GLY A 62 -13.85 2.32 -3.15
N PRO A 63 -15.08 2.68 -3.57
CA PRO A 63 -15.75 3.93 -3.19
C PRO A 63 -15.77 4.19 -1.68
N THR A 64 -16.07 3.15 -0.88
CA THR A 64 -16.10 3.25 0.59
C THR A 64 -14.76 3.69 1.16
N ARG A 65 -13.65 3.17 0.63
CA ARG A 65 -12.33 3.45 1.18
C ARG A 65 -11.73 4.74 0.66
N ALA A 66 -12.05 5.11 -0.58
CA ALA A 66 -11.79 6.46 -1.07
C ALA A 66 -12.47 7.49 -0.14
N ALA A 67 -13.76 7.30 0.18
CA ALA A 67 -14.49 8.18 1.08
C ALA A 67 -13.91 8.22 2.50
N GLN A 68 -13.47 7.09 3.07
CA GLN A 68 -12.77 7.04 4.36
C GLN A 68 -11.47 7.85 4.38
N LEU A 69 -10.82 7.99 3.22
CA LEU A 69 -9.63 8.82 3.04
C LEU A 69 -9.97 10.28 2.66
N GLY A 70 -11.26 10.65 2.66
CA GLY A 70 -11.74 11.96 2.24
C GLY A 70 -11.61 12.21 0.73
N LEU A 71 -11.46 11.15 -0.07
CA LEU A 71 -11.35 11.24 -1.51
C LEU A 71 -12.72 11.10 -2.19
N VAL A 72 -12.93 11.93 -3.20
CA VAL A 72 -14.06 11.85 -4.14
C VAL A 72 -13.55 11.60 -5.56
N ALA A 73 -14.45 11.24 -6.46
CA ALA A 73 -14.10 11.10 -7.87
C ALA A 73 -13.63 12.46 -8.43
N PRO A 74 -12.41 12.55 -8.99
CA PRO A 74 -11.92 13.78 -9.60
C PRO A 74 -12.70 14.17 -10.85
N ALA A 75 -12.57 15.43 -11.25
CA ALA A 75 -13.15 15.96 -12.48
C ALA A 75 -12.59 15.25 -13.72
N ALA A 76 -13.43 15.01 -14.72
CA ALA A 76 -13.04 14.33 -15.96
C ALA A 76 -11.87 15.03 -16.70
N THR A 77 -11.77 16.36 -16.59
CA THR A 77 -10.67 17.15 -17.16
C THR A 77 -9.33 16.87 -16.47
N GLU A 78 -9.34 16.61 -15.16
CA GLU A 78 -8.14 16.25 -14.38
C GLU A 78 -7.67 14.85 -14.76
N ILE A 79 -8.61 13.91 -14.92
CA ILE A 79 -8.35 12.55 -15.41
C ILE A 79 -7.72 12.60 -16.81
N ALA A 80 -8.32 13.36 -17.74
CA ALA A 80 -7.78 13.51 -19.09
C ALA A 80 -6.37 14.11 -19.08
N ALA A 81 -6.10 15.12 -18.24
CA ALA A 81 -4.79 15.74 -18.12
C ALA A 81 -3.74 14.76 -17.55
N ALA A 82 -4.11 13.98 -16.53
CA ALA A 82 -3.22 12.97 -15.95
C ALA A 82 -2.87 11.85 -16.94
N ASN A 83 -3.84 11.40 -17.73
CA ASN A 83 -3.66 10.38 -18.76
C ASN A 83 -2.80 10.88 -19.95
N ALA A 84 -2.74 12.19 -20.18
CA ALA A 84 -1.91 12.79 -21.22
C ALA A 84 -0.42 12.92 -20.83
N LEU A 85 -0.07 12.72 -19.56
CA LEU A 85 1.33 12.80 -19.13
C LEU A 85 2.18 11.69 -19.75
N ALA A 86 3.35 12.08 -20.26
CA ALA A 86 4.30 11.14 -20.82
C ALA A 86 4.75 10.13 -19.75
N PRO A 87 4.80 8.83 -20.07
CA PRO A 87 5.33 7.81 -19.19
C PRO A 87 6.74 8.13 -18.72
N LYS A 88 7.12 7.57 -17.58
CA LYS A 88 8.50 7.62 -17.08
C LYS A 88 9.45 7.07 -18.16
N GLY A 89 10.44 7.86 -18.56
CA GLY A 89 11.53 7.39 -19.41
C GLY A 89 12.26 6.21 -18.75
N THR A 90 12.95 5.40 -19.53
CA THR A 90 13.59 4.15 -19.06
C THR A 90 14.63 4.45 -17.97
N ALA A 91 14.21 4.27 -16.72
CA ALA A 91 15.05 4.22 -15.54
C ALA A 91 14.65 2.96 -14.77
N LEU A 92 15.63 2.22 -14.25
CA LEU A 92 15.36 1.11 -13.34
C LEU A 92 14.59 1.64 -12.12
N ASN A 93 13.58 0.90 -11.71
CA ASN A 93 12.63 1.26 -10.66
C ASN A 93 12.63 0.20 -9.57
N THR A 94 12.10 0.53 -8.39
CA THR A 94 12.15 -0.37 -7.24
C THR A 94 11.08 0.06 -6.25
N THR A 95 10.05 -0.75 -6.04
CA THR A 95 9.24 -0.64 -4.84
C THR A 95 9.85 -1.51 -3.76
N ILE A 96 10.31 -0.91 -2.66
CA ILE A 96 10.92 -1.62 -1.54
C ILE A 96 10.13 -1.36 -0.26
N GLY A 97 9.92 -2.39 0.55
CA GLY A 97 9.17 -2.22 1.78
C GLY A 97 9.37 -3.36 2.78
N VAL A 98 8.75 -3.18 3.94
CA VAL A 98 8.71 -4.15 5.02
C VAL A 98 7.28 -4.34 5.49
N VAL A 99 6.91 -5.60 5.75
CA VAL A 99 5.73 -5.99 6.50
C VAL A 99 6.17 -6.43 7.89
N ALA A 100 5.67 -5.78 8.93
CA ALA A 100 5.97 -6.08 10.32
C ALA A 100 4.73 -6.62 11.03
N THR A 101 4.91 -7.63 11.87
CA THR A 101 3.86 -8.13 12.76
C THR A 101 4.40 -8.45 14.14
N ASP A 102 3.52 -8.41 15.14
CA ASP A 102 3.78 -8.88 16.49
C ASP A 102 3.45 -10.36 16.71
N ALA A 103 2.82 -11.04 15.75
CA ALA A 103 2.62 -12.48 15.78
C ALA A 103 3.96 -13.24 15.92
N ASP A 104 3.92 -14.39 16.61
CA ASP A 104 5.05 -15.32 16.67
C ASP A 104 5.09 -16.19 15.41
N LEU A 105 5.98 -15.83 14.49
CA LEU A 105 6.12 -16.48 13.19
C LEU A 105 7.56 -16.92 12.96
N THR A 106 7.72 -18.13 12.41
CA THR A 106 9.01 -18.62 11.94
C THR A 106 9.52 -17.82 10.75
N ALA A 107 10.82 -17.96 10.43
CA ALA A 107 11.40 -17.32 9.24
C ALA A 107 10.72 -17.77 7.92
N ALA A 108 10.30 -19.04 7.84
CA ALA A 108 9.57 -19.57 6.69
C ALA A 108 8.16 -18.95 6.58
N ALA A 109 7.47 -18.77 7.70
CA ALA A 109 6.19 -18.06 7.78
C ALA A 109 6.35 -16.59 7.38
N CYS A 110 7.39 -15.89 7.86
CA CYS A 110 7.70 -14.52 7.43
C CYS A 110 7.92 -14.43 5.91
N ARG A 111 8.64 -15.40 5.31
CA ARG A 111 8.78 -15.45 3.84
C ARG A 111 7.42 -15.53 3.14
N ARG A 112 6.47 -16.30 3.69
CA ARG A 112 5.11 -16.37 3.14
C ARG A 112 4.35 -15.05 3.28
N VAL A 113 4.52 -14.34 4.40
CA VAL A 113 3.96 -12.99 4.61
C VAL A 113 4.51 -12.00 3.58
N ALA A 114 5.82 -12.03 3.31
CA ALA A 114 6.43 -11.17 2.28
C ALA A 114 5.85 -11.46 0.88
N VAL A 115 5.66 -12.74 0.53
CA VAL A 115 5.00 -13.14 -0.72
C VAL A 115 3.57 -12.59 -0.79
N ALA A 116 2.77 -12.75 0.26
CA ALA A 116 1.40 -12.23 0.30
C ALA A 116 1.38 -10.69 0.21
N GLY A 117 2.38 -10.00 0.77
CA GLY A 117 2.54 -8.56 0.61
C GLY A 117 2.63 -8.12 -0.85
N HIS A 118 3.24 -8.93 -1.73
CA HIS A 118 3.33 -8.61 -3.15
C HIS A 118 1.96 -8.64 -3.86
N ASP A 119 0.99 -9.41 -3.37
CA ASP A 119 -0.39 -9.31 -3.86
C ASP A 119 -0.97 -7.92 -3.58
N GLY A 120 -0.61 -7.33 -2.44
CA GLY A 120 -0.94 -5.95 -2.09
C GLY A 120 -0.33 -4.92 -3.04
N LEU A 121 0.95 -5.13 -3.40
CA LEU A 121 1.63 -4.31 -4.39
C LEU A 121 0.92 -4.38 -5.75
N ALA A 122 0.59 -5.58 -6.22
CA ALA A 122 -0.12 -5.79 -7.48
C ALA A 122 -1.54 -5.20 -7.50
N ARG A 123 -2.18 -5.05 -6.33
CA ARG A 123 -3.48 -4.35 -6.21
C ARG A 123 -3.35 -2.83 -6.31
N ALA A 124 -2.20 -2.25 -5.95
CA ALA A 124 -1.96 -0.81 -5.93
C ALA A 124 -1.20 -0.28 -7.17
N VAL A 125 -0.59 -1.16 -7.97
CA VAL A 125 0.31 -0.81 -9.08
C VAL A 125 -0.05 -1.58 -10.33
N ARG A 126 -0.16 -0.91 -11.48
CA ARG A 126 -0.47 -1.56 -12.78
C ARG A 126 0.38 -1.03 -13.94
N PRO A 127 1.13 -1.89 -14.66
CA PRO A 127 1.52 -3.25 -14.26
C PRO A 127 2.46 -3.20 -13.04
N ALA A 128 2.35 -4.18 -12.14
CA ALA A 128 3.36 -4.47 -11.12
C ALA A 128 4.38 -5.48 -11.65
N HIS A 129 5.54 -5.61 -11.00
CA HIS A 129 6.54 -6.63 -11.33
C HIS A 129 7.05 -6.56 -12.77
N SER A 130 7.19 -5.35 -13.31
CA SER A 130 7.87 -5.16 -14.59
C SER A 130 9.29 -5.72 -14.53
N PRO A 131 9.88 -6.22 -15.62
CA PRO A 131 11.31 -6.52 -15.68
C PRO A 131 12.22 -5.33 -15.37
N LEU A 132 11.68 -4.11 -15.35
CA LEU A 132 12.38 -2.88 -14.97
C LEU A 132 12.16 -2.50 -13.49
N ASP A 133 11.39 -3.28 -12.74
CA ASP A 133 11.10 -3.09 -11.32
C ASP A 133 11.88 -4.11 -10.46
N GLY A 134 12.64 -3.60 -9.49
CA GLY A 134 13.31 -4.39 -8.44
C GLY A 134 12.42 -4.63 -7.22
N ASP A 135 11.13 -4.92 -7.40
CA ASP A 135 10.16 -5.00 -6.32
C ASP A 135 10.60 -5.99 -5.22
N THR A 136 10.74 -5.51 -3.98
CA THR A 136 11.26 -6.31 -2.86
C THR A 136 10.50 -6.00 -1.56
N LEU A 137 9.87 -7.01 -0.97
CA LEU A 137 9.28 -6.91 0.36
C LEU A 137 10.01 -7.81 1.36
N PHE A 138 10.38 -7.23 2.49
CA PHE A 138 10.86 -7.96 3.66
C PHE A 138 9.70 -8.19 4.63
N ALA A 139 9.78 -9.25 5.43
CA ALA A 139 8.84 -9.48 6.52
C ALA A 139 9.59 -9.70 7.83
N LEU A 140 9.07 -9.13 8.92
CA LEU A 140 9.58 -9.33 10.27
C LEU A 140 8.46 -9.62 11.25
N ALA A 141 8.73 -10.51 12.20
CA ALA A 141 7.82 -10.91 13.27
C ALA A 141 8.53 -10.70 14.61
N THR A 142 7.92 -9.96 15.53
CA THR A 142 8.53 -9.69 16.84
C THR A 142 8.20 -10.76 17.88
N GLY A 143 7.17 -11.58 17.65
CA GLY A 143 6.76 -12.65 18.57
C GLY A 143 6.28 -12.17 19.93
N THR A 144 5.71 -10.96 20.01
CA THR A 144 5.27 -10.33 21.26
C THR A 144 3.77 -10.42 21.51
N ALA A 145 2.98 -10.76 20.49
CA ALA A 145 1.53 -10.92 20.61
C ALA A 145 1.16 -12.23 21.30
N THR A 146 0.13 -12.17 22.14
CA THR A 146 -0.58 -13.36 22.62
C THR A 146 -1.78 -13.59 21.73
N VAL A 147 -1.81 -14.72 21.03
CA VAL A 147 -2.96 -15.12 20.20
C VAL A 147 -3.93 -16.00 21.00
N PRO A 148 -5.24 -15.94 20.72
CA PRO A 148 -6.22 -16.80 21.37
C PRO A 148 -5.96 -18.27 21.04
N ALA A 149 -6.34 -19.17 21.96
CA ALA A 149 -6.35 -20.60 21.68
C ALA A 149 -7.28 -20.90 20.48
N PRO A 150 -6.91 -21.84 19.60
CA PRO A 150 -7.71 -22.14 18.43
C PRO A 150 -9.09 -22.67 18.84
N ALA A 151 -10.15 -22.09 18.27
CA ALA A 151 -11.54 -22.47 18.57
C ALA A 151 -11.90 -23.91 18.16
N ARG A 152 -11.10 -24.50 17.26
CA ARG A 152 -11.21 -25.90 16.82
C ARG A 152 -9.82 -26.53 16.79
N PRO A 153 -9.70 -27.85 17.02
CA PRO A 153 -8.43 -28.55 16.83
C PRO A 153 -7.89 -28.34 15.41
N ILE A 154 -6.60 -28.06 15.31
CA ILE A 154 -5.89 -28.01 14.03
C ILE A 154 -5.50 -29.46 13.71
N PRO A 155 -5.84 -30.00 12.52
CA PRO A 155 -5.45 -31.38 12.18
C PRO A 155 -3.93 -31.53 12.21
N ASP A 156 -3.43 -32.66 12.71
CA ASP A 156 -1.99 -32.95 12.89
C ASP A 156 -1.15 -32.80 11.61
N ALA A 157 -1.79 -32.89 10.44
CA ALA A 157 -1.16 -32.69 9.14
C ALA A 157 -0.80 -31.21 8.83
N PHE A 158 -1.31 -30.24 9.61
CA PHE A 158 -1.06 -28.81 9.41
C PHE A 158 -0.15 -28.25 10.49
N ALA A 159 0.63 -27.23 10.11
CA ALA A 159 1.42 -26.46 11.06
C ALA A 159 0.49 -25.74 12.07
N PRO A 160 0.78 -25.78 13.38
CA PRO A 160 -0.07 -25.14 14.41
C PRO A 160 -0.29 -23.63 14.18
N GLU A 161 0.68 -22.94 13.59
CA GLU A 161 0.61 -21.51 13.28
C GLU A 161 -0.20 -21.18 12.03
N LEU A 162 -0.63 -22.19 11.25
CA LEU A 162 -1.27 -21.97 9.94
C LEU A 162 -2.49 -21.02 9.98
N PRO A 163 -3.42 -21.10 10.96
CA PRO A 163 -4.54 -20.17 11.02
C PRO A 163 -4.10 -18.72 11.25
N VAL A 164 -3.10 -18.50 12.10
CA VAL A 164 -2.53 -17.17 12.37
C VAL A 164 -1.81 -16.66 11.13
N LEU A 165 -0.97 -17.50 10.51
CA LEU A 165 -0.25 -17.15 9.29
C LEU A 165 -1.20 -16.77 8.14
N ALA A 166 -2.30 -17.51 7.98
CA ALA A 166 -3.29 -17.23 6.95
C ALA A 166 -3.92 -15.84 7.15
N ALA A 167 -4.36 -15.53 8.37
CA ALA A 167 -4.93 -14.23 8.71
C ALA A 167 -3.91 -13.08 8.55
N VAL A 168 -2.67 -13.29 9.00
CA VAL A 168 -1.58 -12.31 8.82
C VAL A 168 -1.26 -12.09 7.33
N CYS A 169 -1.25 -13.13 6.50
CA CYS A 169 -0.99 -13.00 5.06
C CYS A 169 -2.09 -12.19 4.34
N GLU A 170 -3.35 -12.40 4.69
CA GLU A 170 -4.47 -11.63 4.15
C GLU A 170 -4.31 -10.14 4.47
N VAL A 171 -4.06 -9.83 5.74
CA VAL A 171 -3.87 -8.46 6.19
C VAL A 171 -2.59 -7.85 5.63
N ALA A 172 -1.52 -8.64 5.44
CA ALA A 172 -0.26 -8.19 4.84
C ALA A 172 -0.47 -7.63 3.43
N ALA A 173 -1.21 -8.34 2.57
CA ALA A 173 -1.57 -7.85 1.25
C ALA A 173 -2.34 -6.53 1.35
N GLU A 174 -3.27 -6.44 2.30
CA GLU A 174 -4.06 -5.23 2.50
C GLU A 174 -3.22 -4.04 2.97
N VAL A 175 -2.37 -4.19 3.99
CA VAL A 175 -1.57 -3.08 4.52
C VAL A 175 -0.49 -2.63 3.55
N VAL A 176 0.07 -3.51 2.72
CA VAL A 176 0.99 -3.11 1.65
C VAL A 176 0.27 -2.24 0.62
N GLN A 177 -0.92 -2.65 0.18
CA GLN A 177 -1.73 -1.84 -0.74
C GLN A 177 -2.02 -0.46 -0.13
N ARG A 178 -2.42 -0.41 1.15
CA ARG A 178 -2.65 0.86 1.89
C ARG A 178 -1.39 1.71 1.94
N ALA A 179 -0.24 1.11 2.25
CA ALA A 179 1.02 1.84 2.37
C ALA A 179 1.47 2.45 1.04
N VAL A 180 1.26 1.77 -0.09
CA VAL A 180 1.53 2.35 -1.43
C VAL A 180 0.62 3.54 -1.71
N VAL A 181 -0.69 3.41 -1.44
CA VAL A 181 -1.64 4.52 -1.60
C VAL A 181 -1.26 5.70 -0.69
N ASP A 182 -0.97 5.43 0.59
CA ASP A 182 -0.53 6.42 1.56
C ASP A 182 0.74 7.17 1.09
N ALA A 183 1.70 6.46 0.50
CA ALA A 183 2.92 7.05 -0.05
C ALA A 183 2.63 8.06 -1.16
N VAL A 184 1.72 7.72 -2.07
CA VAL A 184 1.33 8.55 -3.22
C VAL A 184 0.54 9.78 -2.79
N LEU A 185 -0.39 9.62 -1.84
CA LEU A 185 -1.22 10.71 -1.34
C LEU A 185 -0.44 11.73 -0.49
N HIS A 186 0.62 11.31 0.20
CA HIS A 186 1.46 12.19 1.03
C HIS A 186 2.70 12.74 0.30
N ALA A 187 2.94 12.31 -0.94
CA ALA A 187 4.02 12.85 -1.76
C ALA A 187 3.78 14.34 -2.10
N THR A 188 4.88 15.07 -2.33
CA THR A 188 4.87 16.49 -2.72
C THR A 188 5.76 16.64 -3.94
N ALA A 189 5.36 17.48 -4.91
CA ALA A 189 6.11 17.64 -6.15
C ALA A 189 7.58 18.01 -5.92
N VAL A 190 8.46 17.41 -6.72
CA VAL A 190 9.91 17.69 -6.72
C VAL A 190 10.40 17.62 -8.17
N ALA A 191 11.28 18.55 -8.54
CA ALA A 191 11.95 18.57 -9.84
C ALA A 191 10.98 18.46 -11.05
N GLY A 192 9.81 19.11 -10.95
CA GLY A 192 8.79 19.10 -12.01
C GLY A 192 7.97 17.80 -12.11
N ILE A 193 8.17 16.84 -11.22
CA ILE A 193 7.35 15.63 -11.13
C ILE A 193 6.12 15.96 -10.26
N PRO A 194 4.89 15.92 -10.80
CA PRO A 194 3.69 16.30 -10.05
C PRO A 194 3.34 15.25 -8.99
N ALA A 195 2.85 15.68 -7.84
CA ALA A 195 2.20 14.80 -6.87
C ALA A 195 0.75 14.52 -7.29
N TYR A 196 0.15 13.48 -6.69
CA TYR A 196 -1.24 13.12 -6.95
C TYR A 196 -2.19 14.32 -6.72
N ARG A 197 -1.96 15.09 -5.64
CA ARG A 197 -2.79 16.26 -5.31
C ARG A 197 -2.70 17.40 -6.32
N ASP A 198 -1.62 17.46 -7.10
CA ASP A 198 -1.42 18.49 -8.11
C ASP A 198 -2.20 18.18 -9.38
N LEU A 199 -2.37 16.89 -9.72
CA LEU A 199 -3.14 16.45 -10.89
C LEU A 199 -4.64 16.31 -10.60
N PHE A 200 -4.99 15.90 -9.38
CA PHE A 200 -6.36 15.62 -8.97
C PHE A 200 -6.80 16.50 -7.79
N PRO A 201 -6.73 17.84 -7.87
CA PRO A 201 -7.08 18.69 -6.74
C PRO A 201 -8.55 18.53 -6.33
N SER A 202 -9.46 18.28 -7.29
CA SER A 202 -10.88 18.06 -6.98
C SER A 202 -11.16 16.77 -6.21
N ALA A 203 -10.26 15.77 -6.26
CA ALA A 203 -10.38 14.54 -5.48
C ALA A 203 -10.34 14.79 -3.97
N PHE A 204 -9.79 15.91 -3.51
CA PHE A 204 -9.67 16.25 -2.09
C PHE A 204 -10.77 17.19 -1.59
N ALA A 205 -11.74 17.54 -2.43
CA ALA A 205 -12.80 18.46 -2.07
C ALA A 205 -13.95 17.74 -1.36
N THR A 206 -14.17 18.05 -0.08
CA THR A 206 -15.49 17.92 0.55
C THR A 206 -16.11 19.32 0.70
N GLY A 207 -17.42 19.43 0.47
CA GLY A 207 -18.10 20.67 0.12
C GLY A 207 -18.11 21.81 1.15
N THR A 208 -18.55 22.96 0.63
CA THR A 208 -18.98 24.22 1.28
C THR A 208 -17.91 25.05 2.01
N THR A 209 -17.38 26.02 1.26
CA THR A 209 -17.30 27.40 1.72
C THR A 209 -18.60 27.77 2.45
N THR A 210 -18.57 27.86 3.78
CA THR A 210 -19.56 28.67 4.50
C THR A 210 -18.97 30.07 4.61
N SER A 211 -19.52 31.00 3.84
CA SER A 211 -19.30 32.43 4.05
C SER A 211 -19.98 32.86 5.35
N ARG A 212 -19.22 33.45 6.27
CA ARG A 212 -19.41 34.76 6.92
C ARG A 212 -18.55 34.82 8.18
#